data_AF-A0A7Y0APE0-F1
#
_entry.id   AF-A0A7Y0APE0-F1
#
_cell.length_a   1.000
_cell.length_b   1.000
_cell.length_c   1.000
_cell.angle_alpha   90.00
_cell.angle_beta   90.00
_cell.angle_gamma   90.00
#
_symmetry.space_group_name_H-M   'P 1'
#
loop_
_entity.id
_entity.type
_entity.pdbx_description
1 polymer ?
#
loop_
_entity_poly.entity_id
_entity_poly.type
_entity_poly.pdbx_seq_one_letter_code
_entity_poly.pdbx_strand_id
1 'polypeptide(L)'
;MSENTFTIASVIWGVYMVYFLWDLLFKVPVKYIFDKREKSIYRKLFLTKKIMSFDEMTYFINEESGAYYYVIGKKRNQFVKNYRLSNYFSGSKSSRVKEDEFLENILYPVLDELEIPVNRPQ
;
A
#
# COMPACT_ATOMS: atom_id res chain seq x y z
N MET A 1 -37.02 -32.52 0.63
CA MET A 1 -36.91 -31.06 0.41
C MET A 1 -37.39 -30.77 -1.01
N SER A 2 -38.20 -29.72 -1.21
CA SER A 2 -38.69 -29.41 -2.55
C SER A 2 -37.53 -28.98 -3.45
N GLU A 3 -37.53 -29.41 -4.70
CA GLU A 3 -36.48 -29.12 -5.70
C GLU A 3 -36.22 -27.60 -5.81
N ASN A 4 -37.27 -26.80 -5.71
CA ASN A 4 -37.20 -25.33 -5.70
C ASN A 4 -36.39 -24.77 -4.54
N THR A 5 -36.49 -25.37 -3.35
CA THR A 5 -35.72 -24.93 -2.17
C THR A 5 -34.22 -25.20 -2.35
N PHE A 6 -33.86 -26.33 -2.97
CA PHE A 6 -32.46 -26.67 -3.25
C PHE A 6 -31.84 -25.75 -4.30
N THR A 7 -32.60 -25.43 -5.36
CA THR A 7 -32.16 -24.50 -6.41
C THR A 7 -31.93 -23.10 -5.85
N ILE A 8 -32.88 -22.58 -5.05
CA ILE A 8 -32.73 -21.26 -4.41
C ILE A 8 -31.53 -21.22 -3.47
N ALA A 9 -31.34 -22.25 -2.63
CA ALA A 9 -30.21 -22.34 -1.73
C ALA A 9 -28.86 -22.38 -2.47
N SER A 10 -28.79 -23.13 -3.58
CA SER A 10 -27.58 -23.24 -4.40
C SER A 10 -27.20 -21.93 -5.08
N VAL A 11 -28.18 -21.16 -5.56
CA VAL A 11 -27.94 -19.83 -6.15
C VAL A 11 -27.42 -18.86 -5.09
N ILE A 12 -28.04 -18.82 -3.91
CA ILE A 12 -27.59 -17.97 -2.80
C ILE A 12 -26.16 -18.33 -2.39
N TRP A 13 -25.87 -19.62 -2.23
CA TRP A 13 -24.52 -20.11 -1.91
C TRP A 13 -23.49 -19.68 -2.96
N GLY A 14 -23.83 -19.80 -4.24
CA GLY A 14 -22.97 -19.38 -5.35
C GLY A 14 -22.62 -17.89 -5.29
N VAL A 15 -23.61 -17.03 -5.03
CA VAL A 15 -23.39 -15.58 -4.89
C VAL A 15 -22.47 -15.29 -3.70
N TYR A 16 -22.70 -15.90 -2.54
CA TYR A 16 -21.82 -15.72 -1.37
C TYR A 16 -20.40 -16.20 -1.63
N MET A 17 -20.22 -17.33 -2.33
CA MET A 17 -18.88 -17.83 -2.68
C MET A 17 -18.13 -16.87 -3.62
N VAL A 18 -18.82 -16.23 -4.57
CA VAL A 18 -18.20 -15.22 -5.43
C VAL A 18 -17.74 -14.01 -4.62
N TYR A 19 -18.58 -13.49 -3.71
CA TYR A 19 -18.19 -12.39 -2.83
C TYR A 19 -17.03 -12.77 -1.90
N PHE A 20 -17.04 -13.98 -1.36
CA PHE A 20 -15.98 -14.48 -0.50
C PHE A 20 -14.64 -14.58 -1.24
N LEU A 21 -14.64 -15.15 -2.45
CA LEU A 21 -13.45 -15.22 -3.29
C LEU A 21 -12.95 -13.83 -3.68
N TRP A 22 -13.86 -12.89 -3.94
CA TRP A 22 -13.51 -11.50 -4.22
C TRP A 22 -12.83 -10.85 -3.01
N ASP A 23 -13.42 -10.94 -1.81
CA ASP A 23 -12.79 -10.39 -0.61
C ASP A 23 -11.42 -11.03 -0.36
N LEU A 24 -11.29 -12.35 -0.55
CA LEU A 24 -10.05 -13.07 -0.35
C LEU A 24 -8.95 -12.67 -1.34
N LEU A 25 -9.29 -12.42 -2.61
CA LEU A 25 -8.32 -12.02 -3.63
C LEU A 25 -7.94 -10.54 -3.56
N PHE A 26 -8.88 -9.65 -3.30
CA PHE A 26 -8.64 -8.21 -3.37
C PHE A 26 -8.19 -7.58 -2.05
N LYS A 27 -8.41 -8.23 -0.91
CA LYS A 27 -7.97 -7.75 0.42
C LYS A 27 -6.52 -8.10 0.74
N VAL A 28 -5.82 -8.81 -0.14
CA VAL A 28 -4.41 -9.16 0.07
C VAL A 28 -3.59 -7.88 0.22
N PRO A 29 -2.86 -7.72 1.34
CA PRO A 29 -2.07 -6.52 1.58
C PRO A 29 -0.99 -6.40 0.52
N VAL A 30 -0.98 -5.25 -0.16
CA VAL A 30 0.07 -4.91 -1.12
C VAL A 30 1.40 -4.84 -0.38
N LYS A 31 2.37 -5.66 -0.77
CA LYS A 31 3.74 -5.59 -0.24
C LYS A 31 4.64 -4.89 -1.23
N TYR A 32 5.53 -4.04 -0.72
CA TYR A 32 6.59 -3.42 -1.51
C TYR A 32 7.92 -4.06 -1.16
N ILE A 33 8.71 -4.40 -2.17
CA ILE A 33 10.05 -4.97 -2.03
C ILE A 33 11.01 -3.96 -2.65
N PHE A 34 11.92 -3.45 -1.83
CA PHE A 34 12.99 -2.55 -2.26
C PHE A 34 14.22 -3.41 -2.50
N ASP A 35 14.61 -3.58 -3.77
CA ASP A 35 15.80 -4.36 -4.13
C ASP A 35 17.02 -3.45 -4.31
N LYS A 36 17.99 -3.58 -3.40
CA LYS A 36 19.26 -2.84 -3.40
C LYS A 36 20.13 -3.14 -4.63
N ARG A 37 20.11 -4.38 -5.14
CA ARG A 37 21.01 -4.80 -6.23
C ARG A 37 20.57 -4.22 -7.57
N GLU A 38 19.28 -4.27 -7.84
CA GLU A 38 18.72 -3.77 -9.10
C GLU A 38 18.28 -2.29 -9.04
N LYS A 39 18.48 -1.64 -7.89
CA LYS A 39 18.02 -0.28 -7.60
C LYS A 39 16.56 -0.06 -8.02
N SER A 40 15.69 -1.01 -7.66
CA SER A 40 14.32 -1.10 -8.19
C SER A 40 13.30 -1.44 -7.11
N ILE A 41 12.13 -0.80 -7.20
CA ILE A 41 10.98 -1.02 -6.33
C ILE A 41 10.00 -1.95 -7.03
N TYR A 42 9.67 -3.04 -6.35
CA TYR A 42 8.73 -4.04 -6.78
C TYR A 42 7.48 -4.00 -5.93
N ARG A 43 6.31 -4.18 -6.56
CA ARG A 43 5.04 -4.43 -5.86
C ARG A 43 4.66 -5.88 -6.02
N LYS A 44 4.35 -6.48 -4.88
CA LYS A 44 3.87 -7.85 -4.76
C LYS A 44 2.43 -7.80 -4.27
N LEU A 45 1.52 -8.19 -5.16
CA LEU A 45 0.13 -8.50 -4.82
C LEU A 45 -0.06 -10.02 -4.90
N PHE A 46 0.01 -10.56 -6.11
CA PHE A 46 0.14 -11.99 -6.40
C PHE A 46 1.41 -12.27 -7.23
N LEU A 47 1.68 -11.39 -8.20
CA LEU A 47 2.90 -11.37 -8.99
C LEU A 47 3.77 -10.18 -8.56
N THR A 48 5.09 -10.39 -8.58
CA THR A 48 6.07 -9.34 -8.34
C THR A 48 6.23 -8.53 -9.62
N LYS A 49 5.78 -7.27 -9.62
CA LYS A 49 5.90 -6.37 -10.77
C LYS A 49 6.78 -5.18 -10.41
N LYS A 50 7.77 -4.89 -11.26
CA LYS A 50 8.59 -3.68 -11.16
C LYS A 50 7.70 -2.45 -11.36
N ILE A 51 7.76 -1.52 -10.41
CA ILE A 51 7.01 -0.26 -10.47
C ILE A 51 7.88 0.88 -10.94
N MET A 52 9.02 1.08 -10.27
CA MET A 52 9.92 2.21 -10.49
C MET A 52 11.34 1.84 -10.08
N SER A 53 12.33 2.56 -10.62
CA SER A 53 13.71 2.53 -10.13
C SER A 53 13.89 3.53 -8.99
N PHE A 54 14.94 3.33 -8.21
CA PHE A 54 15.30 4.18 -7.07
C PHE A 54 15.57 5.64 -7.48
N ASP A 55 16.28 5.85 -8.59
CA ASP A 55 16.59 7.19 -9.12
C ASP A 55 15.33 8.01 -9.52
N GLU A 56 14.23 7.33 -9.82
CA GLU A 56 12.98 7.97 -10.23
C GLU A 56 11.99 8.12 -9.07
N MET A 57 12.34 7.69 -7.86
CA MET A 57 11.47 7.72 -6.70
C MET A 57 11.40 9.12 -6.11
N THR A 58 10.17 9.58 -5.85
CA THR A 58 9.90 10.76 -5.03
C THR A 58 8.96 10.39 -3.89
N TYR A 59 9.17 10.96 -2.71
CA TYR A 59 8.22 10.83 -1.60
C TYR A 59 7.42 12.13 -1.47
N PHE A 60 6.14 12.02 -1.16
CA PHE A 60 5.30 13.15 -0.81
C PHE A 60 4.24 12.75 0.20
N ILE A 61 3.80 13.73 0.99
CA ILE A 61 2.71 13.57 1.95
C ILE A 61 1.43 13.98 1.22
N ASN A 62 0.42 13.11 1.26
CA ASN A 62 -0.89 13.43 0.75
C ASN A 62 -1.84 13.65 1.92
N GLU A 63 -2.41 14.86 2.01
CA GLU A 63 -3.39 15.23 3.03
C GLU A 63 -4.79 15.02 2.46
N GLU A 64 -5.60 14.22 3.17
CA GLU A 64 -6.96 13.90 2.80
C GLU A 64 -7.85 14.07 4.03
N SER A 65 -8.67 15.13 4.03
CA SER A 65 -9.70 15.39 5.05
C SER A 65 -9.24 15.32 6.51
N GLY A 66 -8.07 15.91 6.83
CA GLY A 66 -7.53 15.98 8.20
C GLY A 66 -6.76 14.74 8.66
N ALA A 67 -6.63 13.74 7.80
CA ALA A 67 -5.65 12.67 7.90
C ALA A 67 -4.61 12.83 6.79
N TYR A 68 -3.42 12.28 6.97
CA TYR A 68 -2.39 12.26 5.94
C TYR A 68 -1.73 10.90 5.84
N TYR A 69 -1.14 10.62 4.69
CA TYR A 69 -0.40 9.38 4.46
C TYR A 69 0.81 9.65 3.56
N TYR A 70 1.84 8.83 3.76
CA TYR A 70 3.07 8.88 2.98
C TYR A 70 2.90 8.09 1.69
N VAL A 71 3.30 8.71 0.59
CA VAL A 71 3.14 8.19 -0.76
C VAL A 71 4.48 8.24 -1.48
N ILE A 72 4.77 7.19 -2.24
CA ILE A 72 5.90 7.14 -3.15
C ILE A 72 5.39 7.29 -4.59
N GLY A 73 5.94 8.24 -5.32
CA GLY A 73 5.59 8.55 -6.70
C GLY A 73 6.78 8.42 -7.62
N LYS A 74 6.49 8.31 -8.92
CA LYS A 74 7.53 8.46 -9.95
C LYS A 74 7.73 9.95 -10.25
N LYS A 75 8.94 10.49 -10.14
CA LYS A 75 9.30 11.92 -10.32
C LYS A 75 8.64 12.61 -11.51
N ARG A 76 8.63 11.95 -12.68
CA ARG A 76 8.04 12.49 -13.92
C ARG A 76 6.52 12.28 -14.05
N ASN A 77 5.89 11.46 -13.21
CA ASN A 77 4.47 11.12 -13.32
C ASN A 77 3.82 10.85 -11.95
N GLN A 78 4.11 11.72 -10.98
CA GLN A 78 3.80 11.53 -9.56
C GLN A 78 2.29 11.48 -9.26
N PHE A 79 1.46 12.14 -10.08
CA PHE A 79 0.00 12.15 -9.91
C PHE A 79 -0.69 10.90 -10.48
N VAL A 80 -0.09 10.27 -11.49
CA VAL A 80 -0.67 9.07 -12.16
C VAL A 80 -0.11 7.78 -11.56
N LYS A 81 1.17 7.78 -11.17
CA LYS A 81 1.87 6.61 -10.60
C LYS A 81 2.28 6.89 -9.16
N ASN A 82 1.28 7.06 -8.32
CA ASN A 82 1.44 7.14 -6.87
C ASN A 82 1.13 5.80 -6.20
N TYR A 83 1.89 5.49 -5.15
CA TYR A 83 1.76 4.26 -4.40
C TYR A 83 1.78 4.59 -2.91
N ARG A 84 0.69 4.29 -2.23
CA ARG A 84 0.59 4.48 -0.78
C ARG A 84 1.59 3.57 -0.07
N LEU A 85 2.42 4.16 0.78
CA LEU A 85 3.45 3.47 1.55
C LEU A 85 3.04 3.28 3.01
N SER A 86 2.34 4.27 3.59
CA SER A 86 1.88 4.21 4.98
C SER A 86 0.37 4.01 5.11
N ASN A 87 -0.06 3.64 6.32
CA ASN A 87 -1.45 3.81 6.73
C ASN A 87 -1.82 5.29 6.87
N TYR A 88 -3.11 5.57 7.00
CA TYR A 88 -3.58 6.91 7.36
C TYR A 88 -3.13 7.26 8.77
N PHE A 89 -2.48 8.40 8.90
CA PHE A 89 -2.13 9.02 10.16
C PHE A 89 -3.04 10.24 10.40
N SER A 90 -3.37 10.49 11.66
CA SER A 90 -4.10 11.66 12.12
C SER A 90 -3.29 12.43 13.16
N GLY A 91 -3.69 13.65 13.48
CA GLY A 91 -3.06 14.45 14.55
C GLY A 91 -3.26 13.91 15.98
N SER A 92 -3.85 12.72 16.15
CA SER A 92 -4.06 12.11 17.48
C SER A 92 -2.75 11.58 18.07
N LYS A 93 -2.60 11.64 19.41
CA LYS A 93 -1.37 11.23 20.10
C LYS A 93 -0.94 9.79 19.79
N SER A 94 -1.90 8.86 19.72
CA SER A 94 -1.62 7.45 19.40
C SER A 94 -1.22 7.25 17.93
N SER A 95 -1.72 8.09 17.02
CA SER A 95 -1.34 8.03 15.61
C SER A 95 0.05 8.60 15.38
N ARG A 96 0.46 9.64 16.11
CA ARG A 96 1.82 10.21 16.00
C ARG A 96 2.89 9.20 16.43
N VAL A 97 2.65 8.46 17.51
CA VAL A 97 3.58 7.38 17.94
C VAL A 97 3.74 6.31 16.85
N LYS A 98 2.64 5.91 16.19
CA LYS A 98 2.68 4.94 15.08
C LYS A 98 3.35 5.50 13.83
N GLU A 99 3.21 6.81 13.61
CA GLU A 99 3.89 7.50 12.53
C GLU A 99 5.41 7.53 12.79
N ASP A 100 5.83 7.93 13.99
CA ASP A 100 7.25 7.95 14.37
C ASP A 100 7.87 6.56 14.23
N GLU A 101 7.17 5.51 14.70
CA GLU A 101 7.60 4.13 14.54
C GLU A 101 7.74 3.72 13.06
N PHE A 102 6.81 4.16 12.20
CA PHE A 102 6.89 3.93 10.76
C PHE A 102 8.05 4.70 10.12
N LEU A 103 8.29 5.94 10.53
CA LEU A 103 9.37 6.78 10.02
C LEU A 103 10.73 6.18 10.38
N GLU A 104 10.94 5.86 11.66
CA GLU A 104 12.22 5.34 12.15
C GLU A 104 12.55 3.94 11.64
N ASN A 105 11.57 3.03 11.62
CA ASN A 105 11.85 1.63 11.31
C ASN A 105 11.70 1.27 9.82
N ILE A 106 10.95 2.06 9.06
CA ILE A 106 10.62 1.73 7.66
C ILE A 106 11.08 2.84 6.73
N LEU A 107 10.63 4.08 6.92
CA LEU A 107 10.86 5.12 5.92
C LEU A 107 12.32 5.58 5.89
N TYR A 108 12.93 5.93 7.03
CA TYR A 108 14.30 6.43 7.09
C TYR A 108 15.33 5.39 6.65
N PRO A 109 15.28 4.12 7.08
CA PRO A 109 16.24 3.12 6.60
C PRO A 109 16.15 2.90 5.09
N VAL A 110 14.94 2.98 4.52
CA VAL A 110 14.75 2.90 3.07
C VAL A 110 15.33 4.16 2.41
N LEU A 111 15.09 5.36 2.93
CA LEU A 111 15.58 6.60 2.30
C LEU A 111 17.10 6.77 2.43
N ASP A 112 17.70 6.40 3.56
CA ASP A 112 19.16 6.41 3.79
C ASP A 112 19.87 5.47 2.81
N GLU A 113 19.31 4.28 2.59
CA GLU A 113 19.81 3.32 1.60
C GLU A 113 19.69 3.83 0.15
N LEU A 114 18.77 4.76 -0.09
CA LEU A 114 18.52 5.35 -1.40
C LEU A 114 19.30 6.65 -1.65
N GLU A 115 20.03 7.14 -0.65
CA GLU A 115 20.71 8.45 -0.65
C GLU A 115 19.77 9.62 -1.02
N ILE A 116 18.46 9.46 -0.74
CA ILE A 116 17.47 10.50 -1.04
C ILE A 116 17.53 11.54 0.08
N PRO A 117 17.70 12.84 -0.23
CA PRO A 117 17.69 13.88 0.79
C PRO A 117 16.31 13.97 1.45
N VAL A 118 16.27 13.74 2.76
CA VAL A 118 15.06 13.82 3.58
C VAL A 118 15.13 15.05 4.47
N ASN A 119 14.07 15.87 4.45
CA ASN A 119 13.89 16.91 5.45
C ASN A 119 13.43 16.26 6.77
N ARG A 120 14.39 15.84 7.61
CA ARG A 120 14.10 15.26 8.92
C ARG A 120 13.68 16.41 9.88
N PRO A 121 12.53 16.31 10.56
CA PRO A 121 12.27 17.22 11.68
C PRO A 121 13.37 17.01 12.73
N GLN A 122 14.08 18.10 13.06
CA GLN A 122 15.11 18.12 14.11
C GLN A 122 14.49 18.00 15.50
#